data_AF-A0A2H5ZXZ9-F1
#
_entry.id   AF-A0A2H5ZXZ9-F1
#
_cell.length_a   1.000
_cell.length_b   1.000
_cell.length_c   1.000
_cell.angle_alpha   90.00
_cell.angle_beta   90.00
_cell.angle_gamma   90.00
#
_symmetry.space_group_name_H-M   'P 1'
#
loop_
_entity.id
_entity.type
_entity.pdbx_description
1 polymer ?
#
loop_
_entity_poly.entity_id
_entity_poly.type
_entity_poly.pdbx_seq_one_letter_code
_entity_poly.pdbx_strand_id
1 'polypeptide(L)'
;MPARELLDVLRPELVRFLLVRAYYRTAIDFDPQGETIPRLYDEYDRAAAAYFGELAARTPGEVQDVRDLARTFHYAWVRPQPPEPFFRPRFSKVAFWIQMPHVRVEERVAQEKGAPLTDADREELRARVEDARRWLVRWAPAHYRVAVQDTLPPQVASLAPAQRELLARLADRLEAGPLEADAVQAAVHELKSALGLSAQDAFGALYLAFLGTRSGPQAGALLAALDRSFVVRRLREAAGLEAVPRAP
;
A
#
# COMPACT_ATOMS: atom_id res chain seq x y z
N MET A 1 1.89 -12.22 21.63
CA MET A 1 0.46 -11.92 21.42
C MET A 1 -0.36 -13.21 21.60
N PRO A 2 -1.41 -13.22 22.44
CA PRO A 2 -2.31 -14.37 22.56
C PRO A 2 -3.19 -14.54 21.32
N ALA A 3 -3.62 -15.78 21.01
CA ALA A 3 -4.38 -16.11 19.79
C ALA A 3 -5.68 -15.30 19.61
N ARG A 4 -6.32 -14.91 20.71
CA ARG A 4 -7.51 -14.05 20.70
C ARG A 4 -7.21 -12.66 20.11
N GLU A 5 -6.09 -12.05 20.50
CA GLU A 5 -5.69 -10.74 19.97
C GLU A 5 -5.32 -10.81 18.48
N LEU A 6 -4.91 -11.98 17.99
CA LEU A 6 -4.65 -12.19 16.57
C LEU A 6 -5.94 -12.14 15.74
N LEU A 7 -7.02 -12.72 16.27
CA LEU A 7 -8.36 -12.68 15.66
C LEU A 7 -8.99 -11.28 15.73
N ASP A 8 -8.53 -10.43 16.65
CA ASP A 8 -8.91 -9.01 16.69
C ASP A 8 -8.25 -8.20 15.56
N VAL A 9 -7.34 -8.80 14.77
CA VAL A 9 -6.65 -8.14 13.65
C VAL A 9 -6.99 -8.80 12.33
N LEU A 10 -6.82 -10.13 12.28
CA LEU A 10 -6.92 -10.93 11.07
C LEU A 10 -8.15 -11.82 11.08
N ARG A 11 -8.73 -12.04 9.91
CA ARG A 11 -9.79 -13.03 9.70
C ARG A 11 -9.31 -14.46 10.05
N PRO A 12 -10.25 -15.37 10.44
CA PRO A 12 -9.91 -16.73 10.87
C PRO A 12 -9.07 -17.53 9.85
N GLU A 13 -9.30 -17.33 8.54
CA GLU A 13 -8.54 -18.00 7.48
C GLU A 13 -7.06 -17.62 7.51
N LEU A 14 -6.73 -16.35 7.75
CA LEU A 14 -5.35 -15.86 7.80
C LEU A 14 -4.65 -16.30 9.09
N VAL A 15 -5.41 -16.34 10.20
CA VAL A 15 -4.93 -16.93 11.45
C VAL A 15 -4.61 -18.41 11.27
N ARG A 16 -5.52 -19.17 10.63
CA ARG A 16 -5.30 -20.60 10.36
C ARG A 16 -4.13 -20.81 9.40
N PHE A 17 -4.01 -19.97 8.37
CA PHE A 17 -2.89 -20.00 7.44
C PHE A 17 -1.55 -19.78 8.16
N LEU A 18 -1.48 -18.80 9.08
CA LEU A 18 -0.30 -18.54 9.90
C LEU A 18 0.15 -19.79 10.68
N LEU A 19 -0.80 -20.56 11.20
CA LEU A 19 -0.53 -21.78 11.97
C LEU A 19 -0.13 -22.96 11.06
N VAL A 20 -0.83 -23.15 9.94
CA VAL A 20 -0.63 -24.30 9.05
C VAL A 20 0.66 -24.17 8.22
N ARG A 21 1.06 -22.94 7.86
CA ARG A 21 2.29 -22.71 7.09
C ARG A 21 3.56 -22.97 7.88
N ALA A 22 3.50 -22.91 9.21
CA ALA A 22 4.66 -23.05 10.07
C ALA A 22 5.05 -24.53 10.20
N TYR A 23 6.34 -24.82 10.05
CA TYR A 23 6.84 -26.15 10.36
C TYR A 23 6.67 -26.41 11.86
N TYR A 24 6.22 -27.61 12.24
CA TYR A 24 5.84 -27.94 13.63
C TYR A 24 6.94 -27.73 14.69
N ARG A 25 8.20 -27.58 14.28
CA ARG A 25 9.34 -27.29 15.17
C ARG A 25 9.82 -25.84 15.15
N THR A 26 9.17 -24.98 14.39
CA THR A 26 9.58 -23.59 14.21
C THR A 26 8.70 -22.68 15.05
N ALA A 27 9.31 -21.80 15.84
CA ALA A 27 8.59 -20.74 16.52
C ALA A 27 7.98 -19.80 15.47
N ILE A 28 6.69 -19.51 15.60
CA ILE A 28 6.03 -18.51 14.77
C ILE A 28 6.42 -17.13 15.32
N ASP A 29 7.35 -16.47 14.64
CA ASP A 29 7.63 -15.07 14.91
C ASP A 29 6.51 -14.21 14.29
N PHE A 30 5.76 -13.54 15.16
CA PHE A 30 4.62 -12.73 14.76
C PHE A 30 4.72 -11.35 15.40
N ASP A 31 5.19 -10.39 14.60
CA ASP A 31 5.19 -8.97 14.92
C ASP A 31 4.09 -8.23 14.14
N PRO A 32 2.91 -7.99 14.74
CA PRO A 32 1.84 -7.23 14.11
C PRO A 32 2.23 -5.76 13.85
N GLN A 33 3.24 -5.24 14.57
CA GLN A 33 3.71 -3.87 14.45
C GLN A 33 4.73 -3.66 13.32
N GLY A 34 5.15 -4.74 12.67
CA GLY A 34 6.09 -4.72 11.56
C GLY A 34 5.45 -5.08 10.23
N GLU A 35 6.23 -5.75 9.39
CA GLU A 35 5.85 -6.18 8.04
C GLU A 35 5.14 -7.55 8.01
N THR A 36 4.89 -8.16 9.17
CA THR A 36 4.40 -9.54 9.24
C THR A 36 3.03 -9.70 8.60
N ILE A 37 2.10 -8.75 8.80
CA ILE A 37 0.75 -8.84 8.23
C ILE A 37 0.74 -8.66 6.70
N PRO A 38 1.37 -7.61 6.13
CA PRO A 38 1.53 -7.50 4.68
C PRO A 38 2.18 -8.73 4.04
N ARG A 39 3.26 -9.25 4.66
CA ARG A 39 3.95 -10.46 4.17
C ARG A 39 3.09 -11.71 4.26
N LEU A 40 2.32 -11.87 5.35
CA LEU A 40 1.39 -12.99 5.52
C LEU A 40 0.35 -12.99 4.40
N TYR A 41 -0.15 -11.82 4.00
CA TYR A 41 -1.04 -11.68 2.85
C TYR A 41 -0.36 -12.02 1.52
N ASP A 42 0.84 -11.52 1.26
CA ASP A 42 1.61 -11.85 0.05
C ASP A 42 1.84 -13.38 -0.05
N GLU A 43 2.11 -14.06 1.08
CA GLU A 43 2.25 -15.52 1.16
C GLU A 43 0.92 -16.27 0.98
N TYR A 44 -0.16 -15.78 1.60
CA TYR A 44 -1.50 -16.34 1.46
C TYR A 44 -1.98 -16.27 0.01
N ASP A 45 -1.74 -15.13 -0.65
CA ASP A 45 -2.10 -14.91 -2.05
C ASP A 45 -1.31 -15.82 -2.99
N ARG A 46 -0.03 -16.08 -2.68
CA ARG A 46 0.79 -17.06 -3.40
C ARG A 46 0.28 -18.49 -3.22
N ALA A 47 -0.16 -18.86 -2.01
CA ALA A 47 -0.73 -20.17 -1.73
C ALA A 47 -2.10 -20.35 -2.42
N ALA A 48 -2.92 -19.29 -2.47
CA ALA A 48 -4.16 -19.26 -3.24
C ALA A 48 -3.89 -19.44 -4.74
N ALA A 49 -2.90 -18.74 -5.30
CA ALA A 49 -2.50 -18.90 -6.70
C ALA A 49 -2.05 -20.34 -7.00
N ALA A 50 -1.35 -21.00 -6.08
CA ALA A 50 -1.02 -22.42 -6.20
C ALA A 50 -2.27 -23.32 -6.18
N TYR A 51 -3.22 -23.05 -5.28
CA TYR A 51 -4.47 -23.79 -5.18
C TYR A 51 -5.33 -23.68 -6.45
N PHE A 52 -5.43 -22.48 -7.03
CA PHE A 52 -6.19 -22.23 -8.26
C PHE A 52 -5.44 -22.59 -9.55
N GLY A 53 -4.21 -23.13 -9.45
CA GLY A 53 -3.42 -23.53 -10.61
C GLY A 53 -2.80 -22.37 -11.41
N GLU A 54 -2.75 -21.18 -10.81
CA GLU A 54 -2.17 -19.97 -11.40
C GLU A 54 -0.65 -19.87 -11.17
N LEU A 55 -0.11 -20.62 -10.21
CA LEU A 55 1.32 -20.68 -9.92
C LEU A 55 1.95 -21.92 -10.57
N ALA A 56 2.74 -21.71 -11.63
CA ALA A 56 3.50 -22.77 -12.28
C ALA A 56 4.86 -23.01 -11.60
N ALA A 57 5.21 -24.28 -11.39
CA ALA A 57 6.57 -24.68 -11.01
C ALA A 57 7.53 -24.39 -12.17
N ARG A 58 8.67 -23.76 -11.89
CA ARG A 58 9.68 -23.40 -12.90
C ARG A 58 10.70 -24.52 -13.10
N THR A 59 10.83 -25.40 -12.12
CA THR A 59 11.72 -26.56 -12.15
C THR A 59 11.01 -27.82 -11.65
N PRO A 60 11.48 -29.03 -11.99
CA PRO A 60 10.93 -30.27 -11.44
C PRO A 60 10.96 -30.33 -9.91
N GLY A 61 11.96 -29.70 -9.27
CA GLY A 61 12.08 -29.65 -7.81
C GLY A 61 11.00 -28.83 -7.13
N GLU A 62 10.47 -27.79 -7.80
CA GLU A 62 9.44 -26.90 -7.25
C GLU A 62 8.01 -27.47 -7.33
N VAL A 63 7.81 -28.58 -8.05
CA VAL A 63 6.47 -29.17 -8.24
C VAL A 63 5.84 -29.55 -6.89
N GLN A 64 6.66 -30.13 -6.00
CA GLN A 64 6.19 -30.52 -4.67
C GLN A 64 5.90 -29.29 -3.80
N ASP A 65 6.73 -28.24 -3.90
CA ASP A 65 6.54 -26.99 -3.15
C ASP A 65 5.22 -26.29 -3.54
N VAL A 66 4.93 -26.19 -4.85
CA VAL A 66 3.65 -25.62 -5.33
C VAL A 66 2.47 -26.44 -4.82
N ARG A 67 2.58 -27.78 -4.82
CA ARG A 67 1.53 -28.65 -4.30
C ARG A 67 1.32 -28.46 -2.79
N ASP A 68 2.39 -28.29 -2.03
CA ASP A 68 2.29 -28.09 -0.58
C ASP A 68 1.77 -26.69 -0.23
N LEU A 69 2.10 -25.66 -1.03
CA LEU A 69 1.47 -24.34 -0.94
C LEU A 69 -0.05 -24.42 -1.17
N ALA A 70 -0.49 -25.11 -2.22
CA ALA A 70 -1.91 -25.31 -2.51
C ALA A 70 -2.64 -26.01 -1.34
N ARG A 71 -2.03 -27.04 -0.75
CA ARG A 71 -2.57 -27.72 0.45
C ARG A 71 -2.65 -26.80 1.65
N THR A 72 -1.64 -25.95 1.85
CA THR A 72 -1.61 -24.99 2.97
C THR A 72 -2.79 -24.03 2.87
N PHE A 73 -3.07 -23.49 1.68
CA PHE A 73 -4.27 -22.67 1.46
C PHE A 73 -5.56 -23.44 1.72
N HIS A 74 -5.68 -24.66 1.19
CA HIS A 74 -6.86 -25.51 1.40
C HIS A 74 -7.15 -25.75 2.89
N TYR A 75 -6.13 -26.09 3.69
CA TYR A 75 -6.32 -26.33 5.13
C TYR A 75 -6.52 -25.06 5.96
N ALA A 76 -6.13 -23.90 5.42
CA ALA A 76 -6.42 -22.61 6.02
C ALA A 76 -7.87 -22.17 5.80
N TRP A 77 -8.53 -22.68 4.76
CA TRP A 77 -9.91 -22.36 4.43
C TRP A 77 -10.87 -22.92 5.48
N VAL A 78 -11.63 -22.04 6.14
CA VAL A 78 -12.51 -22.41 7.26
C VAL A 78 -13.99 -22.44 6.89
N ARG A 79 -14.34 -22.06 5.67
CA ARG A 79 -15.72 -21.98 5.21
C ARG A 79 -16.19 -23.33 4.66
N PRO A 80 -17.49 -23.63 4.74
CA PRO A 80 -18.01 -24.93 4.32
C PRO A 80 -17.97 -25.13 2.80
N GLN A 81 -18.13 -24.08 2.01
CA GLN A 81 -18.01 -24.14 0.55
C GLN A 81 -16.54 -24.16 0.14
N PRO A 82 -16.14 -24.90 -0.91
CA PRO A 82 -14.79 -24.78 -1.45
C PRO A 82 -14.55 -23.35 -1.97
N PRO A 83 -13.32 -22.84 -1.88
CA PRO A 83 -12.99 -21.51 -2.39
C PRO A 83 -13.14 -21.47 -3.91
N GLU A 84 -13.88 -20.48 -4.40
CA GLU A 84 -13.92 -20.13 -5.83
C GLU A 84 -12.78 -19.16 -6.17
N PRO A 85 -12.31 -19.09 -7.43
CA PRO A 85 -11.30 -18.11 -7.81
C PRO A 85 -11.77 -16.66 -7.56
N PHE A 86 -10.92 -15.88 -6.89
CA PHE A 86 -11.15 -14.46 -6.62
C PHE A 86 -9.88 -13.64 -6.87
N PHE A 87 -10.07 -12.38 -7.22
CA PHE A 87 -9.00 -11.40 -7.41
C PHE A 87 -8.39 -10.98 -6.06
N ARG A 88 -7.06 -10.90 -6.03
CA ARG A 88 -6.26 -10.70 -4.80
C ARG A 88 -5.46 -9.39 -4.89
N PRO A 89 -6.07 -8.22 -4.63
CA PRO A 89 -5.36 -6.94 -4.69
C PRO A 89 -4.38 -6.83 -3.51
N ARG A 90 -3.12 -6.49 -3.76
CA ARG A 90 -2.07 -6.48 -2.74
C ARG A 90 -2.50 -5.77 -1.45
N PHE A 91 -2.33 -6.42 -0.29
CA PHE A 91 -2.80 -5.91 1.00
C PHE A 91 -2.33 -4.48 1.29
N SER A 92 -1.04 -4.18 1.08
CA SER A 92 -0.50 -2.84 1.29
C SER A 92 -1.15 -1.76 0.41
N LYS A 93 -1.59 -2.10 -0.81
CA LYS A 93 -2.33 -1.16 -1.68
C LYS A 93 -3.73 -0.91 -1.15
N VAL A 94 -4.42 -1.96 -0.70
CA VAL A 94 -5.75 -1.84 -0.07
C VAL A 94 -5.66 -0.99 1.21
N ALA A 95 -4.71 -1.32 2.09
CA ALA A 95 -4.46 -0.57 3.33
C ALA A 95 -4.15 0.91 3.04
N PHE A 96 -3.46 1.21 1.93
CA PHE A 96 -3.25 2.56 1.48
C PHE A 96 -4.55 3.25 1.00
N TRP A 97 -5.29 2.63 0.07
CA TRP A 97 -6.48 3.25 -0.52
C TRP A 97 -7.60 3.51 0.48
N ILE A 98 -7.77 2.67 1.50
CA ILE A 98 -8.82 2.88 2.51
C ILE A 98 -8.59 4.13 3.38
N GLN A 99 -7.37 4.68 3.37
CA GLN A 99 -7.02 5.90 4.09
C GLN A 99 -7.32 7.17 3.27
N MET A 100 -7.67 7.02 1.99
CA MET A 100 -7.82 8.13 1.04
C MET A 100 -9.32 8.49 0.86
N PRO A 101 -9.77 9.69 1.29
CA PRO A 101 -11.20 10.05 1.36
C PRO A 101 -11.97 9.94 0.03
N HIS A 102 -11.30 10.20 -1.09
CA HIS A 102 -11.93 10.22 -2.42
C HIS A 102 -11.66 8.95 -3.25
N VAL A 103 -10.95 7.97 -2.70
CA VAL A 103 -10.65 6.73 -3.42
C VAL A 103 -11.76 5.72 -3.22
N ARG A 104 -12.44 5.37 -4.32
CA ARG A 104 -13.39 4.25 -4.35
C ARG A 104 -12.61 2.95 -4.55
N VAL A 105 -12.33 2.25 -3.45
CA VAL A 105 -11.48 1.05 -3.42
C VAL A 105 -11.95 -0.01 -4.42
N GLU A 106 -13.27 -0.27 -4.51
CA GLU A 106 -13.80 -1.25 -5.47
C GLU A 106 -13.51 -0.87 -6.92
N GLU A 107 -13.58 0.41 -7.28
CA GLU A 107 -13.27 0.88 -8.64
C GLU A 107 -11.79 0.73 -8.96
N ARG A 108 -10.91 1.04 -8.01
CA ARG A 108 -9.46 0.82 -8.17
C ARG A 108 -9.12 -0.65 -8.35
N VAL A 109 -9.75 -1.53 -7.59
CA VAL A 109 -9.54 -2.98 -7.70
C VAL A 109 -10.10 -3.51 -9.02
N ALA A 110 -11.25 -3.02 -9.49
CA ALA A 110 -11.81 -3.38 -10.79
C ALA A 110 -10.90 -2.91 -11.95
N GLN A 111 -10.35 -1.70 -11.86
CA GLN A 111 -9.36 -1.18 -12.81
C GLN A 111 -8.11 -2.06 -12.84
N GLU A 112 -7.58 -2.43 -11.68
CA GLU A 112 -6.40 -3.31 -11.58
C GLU A 112 -6.67 -4.73 -12.09
N LYS A 113 -7.87 -5.26 -11.84
CA LYS A 113 -8.31 -6.55 -12.38
C LYS A 113 -8.49 -6.50 -13.90
N GLY A 114 -8.81 -5.34 -14.46
CA GLY A 114 -9.16 -5.16 -15.87
C GLY A 114 -10.55 -5.70 -16.24
N ALA A 115 -11.39 -6.01 -15.25
CA ALA A 115 -12.73 -6.56 -15.43
C ALA A 115 -13.64 -6.22 -14.22
N PRO A 116 -14.98 -6.28 -14.37
CA PRO A 116 -15.90 -6.14 -13.24
C PRO A 116 -15.61 -7.15 -12.11
N LEU A 117 -15.82 -6.71 -10.87
CA LEU A 117 -15.68 -7.56 -9.69
C LEU A 117 -16.86 -8.54 -9.57
N THR A 118 -16.55 -9.82 -9.41
CA THR A 118 -17.49 -10.88 -9.06
C THR A 118 -17.88 -10.80 -7.59
N ASP A 119 -18.84 -11.62 -7.15
CA ASP A 119 -19.21 -11.68 -5.74
C ASP A 119 -18.06 -12.20 -4.86
N ALA A 120 -17.32 -13.20 -5.34
CA ALA A 120 -16.12 -13.71 -4.67
C ALA A 120 -15.02 -12.64 -4.53
N ASP A 121 -14.80 -11.81 -5.55
CA ASP A 121 -13.85 -10.69 -5.48
C ASP A 121 -14.27 -9.66 -4.42
N ARG A 122 -15.56 -9.33 -4.39
CA ARG A 122 -16.10 -8.35 -3.42
C ARG A 122 -16.01 -8.88 -2.00
N GLU A 123 -16.28 -10.16 -1.81
CA GLU A 123 -16.16 -10.80 -0.51
C GLU A 123 -14.71 -10.81 -0.01
N GLU A 124 -13.76 -11.20 -0.86
CA GLU A 124 -12.33 -11.14 -0.54
C GLU A 124 -11.90 -9.70 -0.22
N LEU A 125 -12.29 -8.74 -1.06
CA LEU A 125 -11.93 -7.34 -0.86
C LEU A 125 -12.49 -6.78 0.44
N ARG A 126 -13.76 -7.08 0.79
CA ARG A 126 -14.36 -6.65 2.06
C ARG A 126 -13.57 -7.18 3.26
N ALA A 127 -13.26 -8.48 3.25
CA ALA A 127 -12.48 -9.10 4.32
C ALA A 127 -11.09 -8.46 4.45
N ARG A 128 -10.43 -8.19 3.31
CA ARG A 128 -9.12 -7.55 3.25
C ARG A 128 -9.14 -6.10 3.74
N VAL A 129 -10.19 -5.35 3.41
CA VAL A 129 -10.42 -3.97 3.90
C VAL A 129 -10.62 -3.96 5.42
N GLU A 130 -11.38 -4.90 5.95
CA GLU A 130 -11.61 -5.00 7.40
C GLU A 130 -10.33 -5.33 8.16
N ASP A 131 -9.55 -6.31 7.70
CA ASP A 131 -8.23 -6.62 8.26
C ASP A 131 -7.31 -5.40 8.21
N ALA A 132 -7.26 -4.70 7.08
CA ALA A 132 -6.45 -3.50 6.93
C ALA A 132 -6.86 -2.38 7.89
N ARG A 133 -8.16 -2.14 8.10
CA ARG A 133 -8.66 -1.16 9.09
C ARG A 133 -8.21 -1.52 10.50
N ARG A 134 -8.42 -2.77 10.93
CA ARG A 134 -8.02 -3.25 12.27
C ARG A 134 -6.52 -3.12 12.48
N TRP A 135 -5.74 -3.50 11.47
CA TRP A 135 -4.29 -3.38 11.50
C TRP A 135 -3.83 -1.91 11.58
N LEU A 136 -4.33 -1.03 10.71
CA LEU A 136 -3.93 0.38 10.67
C LEU A 136 -4.17 1.12 11.98
N VAL A 137 -5.32 0.89 12.61
CA VAL A 137 -5.71 1.59 13.85
C VAL A 137 -4.76 1.29 15.00
N ARG A 138 -4.37 0.02 15.19
CA ARG A 138 -3.72 -0.42 16.42
C ARG A 138 -2.28 -0.87 16.24
N TRP A 139 -1.92 -1.39 15.08
CA TRP A 139 -0.69 -2.16 14.92
C TRP A 139 0.22 -1.61 13.83
N ALA A 140 -0.32 -1.11 12.71
CA ALA A 140 0.49 -0.71 11.57
C ALA A 140 1.55 0.33 11.97
N PRO A 141 2.82 0.14 11.55
CA PRO A 141 3.87 1.10 11.81
C PRO A 141 3.59 2.44 11.11
N ALA A 142 4.22 3.51 11.61
CA ALA A 142 3.92 4.88 11.19
C ALA A 142 3.99 5.10 9.67
N HIS A 143 4.90 4.42 8.96
CA HIS A 143 5.03 4.55 7.50
C HIS A 143 3.86 3.97 6.69
N TYR A 144 3.01 3.13 7.30
CA TYR A 144 1.76 2.68 6.69
C TYR A 144 0.58 3.60 6.97
N ARG A 145 0.71 4.51 7.94
CA ARG A 145 -0.32 5.48 8.28
C ARG A 145 -0.10 6.74 7.44
N VAL A 146 -1.01 6.98 6.52
CA VAL A 146 -0.96 8.18 5.69
C VAL A 146 -1.67 9.30 6.45
N ALA A 147 -0.90 10.02 7.24
CA ALA A 147 -1.34 11.27 7.85
C ALA A 147 -0.77 12.43 7.04
N VAL A 148 -1.61 13.03 6.19
CA VAL A 148 -1.26 14.28 5.53
C VAL A 148 -1.17 15.37 6.59
N GLN A 149 -0.04 16.04 6.66
CA GLN A 149 0.23 17.08 7.65
C GLN A 149 -0.56 18.34 7.27
N ASP A 150 -1.31 18.91 8.21
CA ASP A 150 -2.09 20.14 7.98
C ASP A 150 -1.17 21.34 7.69
N THR A 151 -0.04 21.41 8.40
CA THR A 151 0.99 22.43 8.25
C THR A 151 2.22 21.87 7.54
N LEU A 152 3.00 22.76 6.89
CA LEU A 152 4.27 22.36 6.27
C LEU A 152 5.24 21.78 7.33
N PRO A 153 5.72 20.54 7.16
CA PRO A 153 6.62 19.94 8.13
C PRO A 153 7.97 20.67 8.21
N PRO A 154 8.55 20.89 9.42
CA PRO A 154 9.80 21.64 9.57
C PRO A 154 10.99 20.98 8.87
N GLN A 155 10.95 19.66 8.66
CA GLN A 155 11.96 18.88 7.96
C GLN A 155 12.13 19.31 6.49
N VAL A 156 11.14 19.98 5.91
CA VAL A 156 11.22 20.55 4.56
C VAL A 156 12.35 21.60 4.47
N ALA A 157 12.73 22.23 5.58
CA ALA A 157 13.88 23.12 5.62
C ALA A 157 15.19 22.45 5.14
N SER A 158 15.33 21.14 5.29
CA SER A 158 16.52 20.39 4.86
C SER A 158 16.52 20.00 3.38
N LEU A 159 15.50 20.36 2.60
CA LEU A 159 15.46 20.02 1.17
C LEU A 159 16.56 20.74 0.40
N ALA A 160 17.28 19.96 -0.41
CA ALA A 160 18.31 20.46 -1.31
C ALA A 160 17.70 21.33 -2.43
N PRO A 161 18.49 22.22 -3.07
CA PRO A 161 17.99 23.07 -4.15
C PRO A 161 17.32 22.30 -5.30
N ALA A 162 17.89 21.17 -5.73
CA ALA A 162 17.31 20.35 -6.79
C ALA A 162 15.97 19.70 -6.37
N GLN A 163 15.79 19.37 -5.09
CA GLN A 163 14.52 18.86 -4.57
C GLN A 163 13.45 19.95 -4.56
N ARG A 164 13.81 21.18 -4.13
CA ARG A 164 12.89 22.34 -4.17
C ARG A 164 12.47 22.68 -5.59
N GLU A 165 13.41 22.64 -6.53
CA GLU A 165 13.13 22.83 -7.95
C GLU A 165 12.18 21.76 -8.51
N LEU A 166 12.35 20.50 -8.11
CA LEU A 166 11.42 19.44 -8.47
C LEU A 166 10.00 19.74 -7.98
N LEU A 167 9.85 20.17 -6.72
CA LEU A 167 8.54 20.49 -6.14
C LEU A 167 7.89 21.70 -6.84
N ALA A 168 8.68 22.74 -7.15
CA ALA A 168 8.22 23.91 -7.90
C ALA A 168 7.67 23.52 -9.27
N ARG A 169 8.47 22.81 -10.09
CA ARG A 169 8.05 22.38 -11.43
C ARG A 169 6.87 21.42 -11.39
N LEU A 170 6.79 20.58 -10.38
CA LEU A 170 5.65 19.70 -10.21
C LEU A 170 4.39 20.51 -9.87
N ALA A 171 4.49 21.54 -9.02
CA ALA A 171 3.37 22.42 -8.72
C ALA A 171 2.78 23.04 -9.99
N ASP A 172 3.63 23.59 -10.86
CA ASP A 172 3.20 24.22 -12.13
C ASP A 172 2.54 23.21 -13.07
N ARG A 173 3.11 22.00 -13.19
CA ARG A 173 2.52 20.92 -13.99
C ARG A 173 1.17 20.47 -13.46
N LEU A 174 1.02 20.36 -12.14
CA LEU A 174 -0.22 19.91 -11.52
C LEU A 174 -1.26 21.03 -11.43
N GLU A 175 -0.87 22.30 -11.50
CA GLU A 175 -1.81 23.41 -11.61
C GLU A 175 -2.51 23.39 -12.98
N ALA A 176 -1.74 23.22 -14.06
CA ALA A 176 -2.24 23.22 -15.43
C ALA A 176 -2.71 21.84 -15.96
N GLY A 177 -2.26 20.75 -15.35
CA GLY A 177 -2.42 19.38 -15.86
C GLY A 177 -3.37 18.48 -15.07
N PRO A 178 -3.51 17.21 -15.43
CA PRO A 178 -4.35 16.25 -14.70
C PRO A 178 -3.75 15.90 -13.33
N LEU A 179 -4.61 15.75 -12.32
CA LEU A 179 -4.25 15.28 -10.98
C LEU A 179 -4.65 13.81 -10.82
N GLU A 180 -4.22 13.00 -11.79
CA GLU A 180 -4.50 11.56 -11.85
C GLU A 180 -3.27 10.76 -11.42
N ALA A 181 -3.48 9.64 -10.72
CA ALA A 181 -2.40 8.91 -10.07
C ALA A 181 -1.23 8.56 -11.01
N ASP A 182 -1.53 8.05 -12.21
CA ASP A 182 -0.52 7.65 -13.19
C ASP A 182 0.16 8.86 -13.84
N ALA A 183 -0.60 9.92 -14.15
CA ALA A 183 -0.06 11.16 -14.72
C ALA A 183 0.88 11.88 -13.74
N VAL A 184 0.49 11.97 -12.47
CA VAL A 184 1.33 12.54 -11.42
C VAL A 184 2.59 11.71 -11.24
N GLN A 185 2.46 10.37 -11.17
CA GLN A 185 3.61 9.47 -11.03
C GLN A 185 4.60 9.64 -12.19
N ALA A 186 4.10 9.69 -13.42
CA ALA A 186 4.91 9.92 -14.61
C ALA A 186 5.61 11.29 -14.56
N ALA A 187 4.90 12.36 -14.21
CA ALA A 187 5.46 13.70 -14.09
C ALA A 187 6.62 13.76 -13.08
N VAL A 188 6.48 13.08 -11.93
CA VAL A 188 7.56 13.00 -10.93
C VAL A 188 8.78 12.25 -11.49
N HIS A 189 8.58 11.13 -12.20
CA HIS A 189 9.68 10.38 -12.82
C HIS A 189 10.40 11.15 -13.91
N GLU A 190 9.68 11.92 -14.72
CA GLU A 190 10.27 12.81 -15.73
C GLU A 190 11.10 13.92 -15.08
N LEU A 191 10.55 14.62 -14.10
CA LEU A 191 11.25 15.70 -13.40
C LEU A 191 12.48 15.18 -12.64
N LYS A 192 12.36 14.02 -11.99
CA LYS A 192 13.49 13.31 -11.37
C LYS A 192 14.62 13.10 -12.39
N SER A 193 14.30 12.56 -13.55
CA SER A 193 15.29 12.27 -14.60
C SER A 193 15.92 13.55 -15.15
N ALA A 194 15.11 14.59 -15.39
CA ALA A 194 15.56 15.89 -15.90
C ALA A 194 16.49 16.62 -14.92
N LEU A 195 16.29 16.45 -13.61
CA LEU A 195 17.08 17.08 -12.56
C LEU A 195 18.21 16.19 -12.03
N GLY A 196 18.40 15.00 -12.60
CA GLY A 196 19.46 14.06 -12.17
C GLY A 196 19.29 13.55 -10.74
N LEU A 197 18.06 13.51 -10.22
CA LEU A 197 17.78 13.10 -8.84
C LEU A 197 17.66 11.58 -8.72
N SER A 198 18.08 11.05 -7.56
CA SER A 198 17.75 9.67 -7.21
C SER A 198 16.23 9.52 -6.96
N ALA A 199 15.72 8.29 -7.03
CA ALA A 199 14.31 8.04 -6.66
C ALA A 199 14.05 8.41 -5.20
N GLN A 200 15.01 8.11 -4.31
CA GLN A 200 14.92 8.44 -2.89
C GLN A 200 14.83 9.94 -2.66
N ASP A 201 15.58 10.75 -3.39
CA ASP A 201 15.57 12.21 -3.21
C ASP A 201 14.30 12.84 -3.79
N ALA A 202 13.87 12.41 -4.97
CA ALA A 202 12.69 12.97 -5.63
C ALA A 202 11.40 12.63 -4.87
N PHE A 203 11.17 11.34 -4.58
CA PHE A 203 9.99 10.92 -3.84
C PHE A 203 10.08 11.29 -2.35
N GLY A 204 11.27 11.24 -1.76
CA GLY A 204 11.48 11.66 -0.38
C GLY A 204 11.13 13.13 -0.15
N ALA A 205 11.38 14.02 -1.12
CA ALA A 205 10.96 15.42 -1.04
C ALA A 205 9.44 15.59 -0.97
N LEU A 206 8.70 14.82 -1.78
CA LEU A 206 7.23 14.80 -1.75
C LEU A 206 6.72 14.27 -0.42
N TYR A 207 7.24 13.14 0.06
CA TYR A 207 6.81 12.58 1.34
C TYR A 207 7.15 13.51 2.51
N LEU A 208 8.29 14.21 2.47
CA LEU A 208 8.61 15.19 3.51
C LEU A 208 7.62 16.36 3.50
N ALA A 209 7.24 16.86 2.32
CA ALA A 209 6.30 17.97 2.19
C ALA A 209 4.88 17.61 2.66
N PHE A 210 4.41 16.40 2.37
CA PHE A 210 3.02 16.01 2.64
C PHE A 210 2.84 15.21 3.94
N LEU A 211 3.79 14.36 4.29
CA LEU A 211 3.67 13.38 5.38
C LEU A 211 4.63 13.66 6.55
N GLY A 212 5.70 14.44 6.31
CA GLY A 212 6.78 14.65 7.28
C GLY A 212 7.77 13.47 7.37
N THR A 213 7.67 12.49 6.48
CA THR A 213 8.52 11.29 6.43
C THR A 213 9.32 11.23 5.13
N ARG A 214 10.38 10.42 5.06
CA ARG A 214 11.18 10.22 3.83
C ARG A 214 10.67 9.10 2.93
N SER A 215 9.70 8.34 3.40
CA SER A 215 9.05 7.25 2.67
C SER A 215 7.54 7.37 2.83
N GLY A 216 6.84 6.85 1.85
CA GLY A 216 5.39 6.91 1.78
C GLY A 216 4.85 6.00 0.69
N PRO A 217 3.53 5.98 0.55
CA PRO A 217 2.86 5.26 -0.54
C PRO A 217 3.20 5.88 -1.89
N GLN A 218 2.81 5.23 -2.99
CA GLN A 218 3.02 5.79 -4.33
C GLN A 218 2.57 7.26 -4.40
N ALA A 219 3.51 8.17 -4.67
CA ALA A 219 3.27 9.61 -4.62
C ALA A 219 2.16 10.07 -5.57
N GLY A 220 2.05 9.46 -6.76
CA GLY A 220 0.97 9.77 -7.68
C GLY A 220 -0.41 9.54 -7.08
N ALA A 221 -0.62 8.38 -6.45
CA ALA A 221 -1.89 8.05 -5.82
C ALA A 221 -2.15 8.88 -4.56
N LEU A 222 -1.11 9.22 -3.79
CA LEU A 222 -1.21 10.12 -2.64
C LEU A 222 -1.72 11.49 -3.05
N LEU A 223 -1.08 12.13 -4.04
CA LEU A 223 -1.44 13.48 -4.45
C LEU A 223 -2.78 13.53 -5.19
N ALA A 224 -3.11 12.49 -5.96
CA ALA A 224 -4.41 12.36 -6.63
C ALA A 224 -5.60 12.23 -5.67
N ALA A 225 -5.35 11.83 -4.42
CA ALA A 225 -6.39 11.71 -3.40
C ALA A 225 -6.67 13.00 -2.63
N LEU A 226 -5.92 14.08 -2.89
CA LEU A 226 -5.99 15.34 -2.14
C LEU A 226 -6.57 16.46 -3.00
N ASP A 227 -7.08 17.49 -2.34
CA ASP A 227 -7.54 18.71 -3.01
C ASP A 227 -6.41 19.35 -3.83
N ARG A 228 -6.67 19.64 -5.10
CA ARG A 228 -5.70 20.25 -6.02
C ARG A 228 -5.08 21.53 -5.47
N SER A 229 -5.91 22.41 -4.92
CA SER A 229 -5.47 23.68 -4.35
C SER A 229 -4.51 23.46 -3.18
N PHE A 230 -4.79 22.46 -2.33
CA PHE A 230 -3.91 22.06 -1.25
C PHE A 230 -2.57 21.51 -1.77
N VAL A 231 -2.62 20.62 -2.77
CA VAL A 231 -1.41 20.01 -3.36
C VAL A 231 -0.49 21.08 -3.97
N VAL A 232 -1.04 21.94 -4.83
CA VAL A 232 -0.25 22.99 -5.50
C VAL A 232 0.35 23.95 -4.48
N ARG A 233 -0.46 24.44 -3.52
CA ARG A 233 0.02 25.32 -2.45
C ARG A 233 1.13 24.66 -1.64
N ARG A 234 0.92 23.41 -1.18
CA ARG A 234 1.92 22.69 -0.37
C ARG A 234 3.23 22.47 -1.12
N LEU A 235 3.18 22.18 -2.42
CA LEU A 235 4.37 22.06 -3.26
C LEU A 235 5.11 23.41 -3.38
N ARG A 236 4.38 24.52 -3.56
CA ARG A 236 4.96 25.88 -3.61
C ARG A 236 5.58 26.31 -2.29
N GLU A 237 4.88 26.10 -1.17
CA GLU A 237 5.40 26.30 0.19
C GLU A 237 6.70 25.51 0.41
N ALA A 238 6.69 24.22 0.04
CA ALA A 238 7.84 23.34 0.23
C ALA A 238 9.03 23.68 -0.68
N ALA A 239 8.76 24.20 -1.88
CA ALA A 239 9.78 24.75 -2.75
C ALA A 239 10.40 26.06 -2.19
N GLY A 240 9.69 26.75 -1.30
CA GLY A 240 10.06 28.06 -0.78
C GLY A 240 9.59 29.23 -1.66
N LEU A 241 8.56 29.00 -2.49
CA LEU A 241 7.96 30.01 -3.37
C LEU A 241 6.85 30.81 -2.69
N GLU A 242 6.24 30.26 -1.64
CA GLU A 242 5.20 30.91 -0.84
C GLU A 242 5.61 30.97 0.64
N ALA A 243 5.20 32.03 1.34
CA ALA A 243 5.50 32.19 2.75
C ALA A 243 4.74 31.15 3.57
N VAL A 244 5.47 30.34 4.36
CA VAL A 244 4.87 29.39 5.31
C VAL A 244 4.04 30.19 6.32
N PRO A 245 2.71 29.96 6.44
CA PRO A 245 1.95 30.55 7.53
C PRO A 245 2.55 30.03 8.84
N ARG A 246 3.21 30.91 9.60
CA ARG A 246 3.69 30.57 10.94
C ARG A 246 2.46 30.30 11.80
N ALA A 247 2.37 29.09 12.36
CA ALA A 247 1.39 28.80 13.39
C ALA A 247 1.58 29.79 14.57
N PRO A 248 0.49 30.24 15.22
CA PRO A 248 0.55 31.17 16.34
C PRO A 248 1.32 30.61 17.54
#